data_AF-A0A936NBQ9-F1
#
_entry.id   AF-A0A936NBQ9-F1
#
_cell.length_a   1.000
_cell.length_b   1.000
_cell.length_c   1.000
_cell.angle_alpha   90.00
_cell.angle_beta   90.00
_cell.angle_gamma   90.00
#
_symmetry.space_group_name_H-M   'P 1'
#
loop_
_entity.id
_entity.type
_entity.pdbx_description
1 polymer ?
#
loop_
_entity_poly.entity_id
_entity_poly.type
_entity_poly.pdbx_seq_one_letter_code
_entity_poly.pdbx_strand_id
1 'polypeptide(L)'
;MLQFDIAAAAGWYSAIAGLLAGFALLAILLPLDHEAVQEEDRSIADSIVVFTCAFFALLVLSFNYAGLSGRPSDGAAAGIAAHEQFLFGAVFGLASLLLLFGLRAVIKSYGANAVVFASARDSMQVVTALLGPILALSLQFSNALDLERVRLEQSAGSTASCGPGGIPSGVWINLTISVISILAVLILAVFRRRLHQNVGAPAIVAKGVLVVGVAVTVWTSFAVPLLPGSYVAGAVFEHVALLVFGVATVVVSAAAWSAR
;
A
#
# COMPACT_ATOMS: atom_id res chain seq x y z
N MET A 1 -5.44 5.42 -29.15
CA MET A 1 -5.43 5.55 -27.68
C MET A 1 -4.11 4.96 -27.18
N LEU A 2 -3.41 5.64 -26.27
CA LEU A 2 -2.28 5.03 -25.56
C LEU A 2 -2.85 4.01 -24.57
N GLN A 3 -2.72 2.73 -24.89
CA GLN A 3 -3.13 1.64 -24.00
C GLN A 3 -2.07 1.49 -22.91
N PHE A 4 -2.50 1.49 -21.65
CA PHE A 4 -1.57 1.33 -20.52
C PHE A 4 -1.03 -0.11 -20.51
N ASP A 5 0.29 -0.25 -20.56
CA ASP A 5 0.96 -1.55 -20.56
C ASP A 5 1.23 -2.01 -19.12
N ILE A 6 0.35 -2.88 -18.63
CA ILE A 6 0.41 -3.51 -17.31
C ILE A 6 1.71 -4.30 -17.12
N ALA A 7 2.16 -5.02 -18.15
CA ALA A 7 3.34 -5.87 -18.06
C ALA A 7 4.61 -5.02 -17.95
N ALA A 8 4.73 -3.97 -18.78
CA ALA A 8 5.84 -3.03 -18.70
C ALA A 8 5.87 -2.32 -17.33
N ALA A 9 4.73 -1.81 -16.86
CA ALA A 9 4.62 -1.16 -15.56
C ALA A 9 5.00 -2.11 -14.41
N ALA A 10 4.55 -3.36 -14.47
CA ALA A 10 4.90 -4.38 -13.48
C ALA A 10 6.41 -4.64 -13.41
N GLY A 11 7.12 -4.60 -14.53
CA GLY A 11 8.59 -4.71 -14.54
C GLY A 11 9.26 -3.58 -13.73
N TRP A 12 8.80 -2.34 -13.90
CA TRP A 12 9.30 -1.20 -13.12
C TRP A 12 8.95 -1.32 -11.63
N TYR A 13 7.72 -1.70 -11.30
CA TYR A 13 7.31 -1.91 -9.90
C TYR A 13 8.08 -3.04 -9.23
N SER A 14 8.41 -4.12 -9.94
CA SER A 14 9.24 -5.21 -9.44
C SER A 14 10.62 -4.72 -9.03
N ALA A 15 11.28 -3.93 -9.90
CA ALA A 15 12.60 -3.39 -9.63
C ALA A 15 12.59 -2.41 -8.45
N ILE A 16 11.61 -1.50 -8.39
CA ILE A 16 11.47 -0.54 -7.29
C ILE A 16 11.21 -1.28 -5.96
N ALA A 17 10.31 -2.27 -5.95
CA ALA A 17 10.04 -3.07 -4.76
C ALA A 17 11.29 -3.81 -4.27
N GLY A 18 12.08 -4.40 -5.18
CA GLY A 18 13.34 -5.05 -4.83
C GLY A 18 14.38 -4.09 -4.24
N LEU A 19 14.52 -2.90 -4.83
CA LEU A 19 15.40 -1.85 -4.31
C LEU A 19 14.98 -1.38 -2.92
N LEU A 20 13.68 -1.13 -2.71
CA LEU A 20 13.13 -0.73 -1.41
C LEU A 20 13.28 -1.84 -0.36
N ALA A 21 13.14 -3.11 -0.75
CA ALA A 21 13.45 -4.24 0.13
C ALA A 21 14.93 -4.23 0.54
N GLY A 22 15.86 -3.96 -0.39
CA GLY A 22 17.28 -3.79 -0.06
C GLY A 22 17.53 -2.69 0.99
N PHE A 23 16.89 -1.54 0.85
CA PHE A 23 16.97 -0.47 1.86
C PHE A 23 16.39 -0.89 3.22
N ALA A 24 15.27 -1.63 3.22
CA ALA A 24 14.69 -2.16 4.45
C ALA A 24 15.66 -3.12 5.15
N LEU A 25 16.34 -3.99 4.40
CA LEU A 25 17.34 -4.91 4.94
C LEU A 25 18.52 -4.15 5.57
N LEU A 26 19.04 -3.13 4.89
CA LEU A 26 20.10 -2.27 5.44
C LEU A 26 19.65 -1.57 6.74
N ALA A 27 18.40 -1.10 6.78
CA ALA A 27 17.82 -0.47 7.96
C ALA A 27 17.65 -1.44 9.15
N ILE A 28 17.48 -2.74 8.90
CA ILE A 28 17.46 -3.78 9.95
C ILE A 28 18.86 -4.00 10.53
N LEU A 29 19.90 -3.90 9.71
CA LEU A 29 21.29 -4.15 10.14
C LEU A 29 21.88 -3.00 10.95
N LEU A 30 21.48 -1.75 10.67
CA LEU A 30 21.99 -0.55 11.34
C LEU A 30 21.89 -0.57 12.89
N PRO A 31 20.76 -0.97 13.50
CA PRO A 31 20.64 -1.02 14.96
C PRO A 31 21.29 -2.26 15.59
N LEU A 32 21.54 -3.33 14.84
CA LEU A 32 22.18 -4.55 15.36
C LEU A 32 23.67 -4.34 15.67
N ASP A 33 24.27 -3.29 15.12
CA ASP A 33 25.67 -2.91 15.31
C ASP A 33 25.88 -1.94 16.50
N HIS A 34 24.82 -1.65 17.28
CA HIS A 34 24.87 -0.70 18.39
C HIS A 34 24.44 -1.36 19.72
N GLU A 35 25.23 -1.18 20.78
CA GLU A 35 24.83 -1.52 22.15
C GLU A 35 23.80 -0.49 22.65
N ALA A 36 22.53 -0.88 22.71
CA ALA A 36 21.43 0.00 23.11
C ALA A 36 21.31 0.14 24.64
N VAL A 37 20.90 1.33 25.10
CA VAL A 37 20.60 1.63 26.52
C VAL A 37 19.10 1.40 26.78
N GLN A 38 18.74 0.73 27.88
CA GLN A 38 17.41 0.13 28.19
C GLN A 38 16.09 0.81 27.74
N GLU A 39 15.98 2.13 27.61
CA GLU A 39 14.75 2.80 27.10
C GLU A 39 14.71 2.93 25.56
N GLU A 40 15.86 2.93 24.89
CA GLU A 40 15.98 2.86 23.43
C GLU A 40 15.52 1.49 22.89
N ASP A 41 15.65 0.43 23.70
CA ASP A 41 15.42 -0.97 23.32
C ASP A 41 14.05 -1.22 22.68
N ARG A 42 12.97 -0.64 23.21
CA ARG A 42 11.60 -0.93 22.73
C ARG A 42 11.28 -0.23 21.42
N SER A 43 11.69 1.04 21.27
CA SER A 43 11.49 1.80 20.03
C SER A 43 12.34 1.22 18.90
N ILE A 44 13.56 0.80 19.20
CA ILE A 44 14.45 0.13 18.25
C ILE A 44 13.87 -1.23 17.85
N ALA A 45 13.42 -2.05 18.80
CA ALA A 45 12.81 -3.34 18.53
C ALA A 45 11.56 -3.22 17.63
N ASP A 46 10.67 -2.27 17.91
CA ASP A 46 9.49 -2.02 17.08
C ASP A 46 9.88 -1.55 15.67
N SER A 47 10.94 -0.73 15.54
CA SER A 47 11.47 -0.31 14.23
C SER A 47 12.01 -1.48 13.41
N ILE A 48 12.76 -2.39 14.04
CA ILE A 48 13.29 -3.60 13.42
C ILE A 48 12.14 -4.48 12.92
N VAL A 49 11.08 -4.65 13.72
CA VAL A 49 9.89 -5.41 13.32
C VAL A 49 9.21 -4.76 12.12
N VAL A 50 9.05 -3.43 12.13
CA VAL A 50 8.45 -2.68 11.01
C VAL A 50 9.24 -2.86 9.73
N PHE A 51 10.57 -2.70 9.78
CA PHE A 51 11.42 -2.90 8.60
C PHE A 51 11.47 -4.35 8.15
N THR A 52 11.46 -5.32 9.06
CA THR A 52 11.39 -6.75 8.70
C THR A 52 10.10 -7.07 7.96
N CYS A 53 8.97 -6.57 8.45
CA CYS A 53 7.68 -6.74 7.78
C CYS A 53 7.67 -6.06 6.40
N ALA A 54 8.21 -4.84 6.31
CA ALA A 54 8.32 -4.12 5.04
C ALA A 54 9.24 -4.85 4.05
N PHE A 55 10.38 -5.36 4.50
CA PHE A 55 11.33 -6.15 3.71
C PHE A 55 10.64 -7.35 3.08
N PHE A 56 10.00 -8.20 3.88
CA PHE A 56 9.34 -9.40 3.35
C PHE A 56 8.14 -9.05 2.45
N ALA A 57 7.34 -8.03 2.81
CA ALA A 57 6.23 -7.60 1.97
C ALA A 57 6.71 -7.10 0.59
N LEU A 58 7.77 -6.29 0.55
CA LEU A 58 8.35 -5.75 -0.68
C LEU A 58 9.07 -6.83 -1.50
N LEU A 59 9.74 -7.77 -0.84
CA LEU A 59 10.39 -8.90 -1.51
C LEU A 59 9.34 -9.79 -2.21
N VAL A 60 8.27 -10.14 -1.51
CA VAL A 60 7.15 -10.90 -2.08
C VAL A 60 6.51 -10.13 -3.23
N LEU A 61 6.27 -8.82 -3.06
CA LEU A 61 5.77 -7.96 -4.13
C LEU A 61 6.69 -7.92 -5.35
N SER A 62 8.01 -7.87 -5.15
CA SER A 62 8.98 -7.87 -6.24
C SER A 62 8.85 -9.13 -7.10
N PHE A 63 8.72 -10.31 -6.47
CA PHE A 63 8.47 -11.56 -7.18
C PHE A 63 7.11 -11.61 -7.90
N ASN A 64 6.05 -11.14 -7.24
CA ASN A 64 4.71 -11.09 -7.83
C ASN A 64 4.66 -10.17 -9.06
N TYR A 65 5.25 -8.98 -8.96
CA TYR A 65 5.36 -8.04 -10.09
C TYR A 65 6.27 -8.57 -11.20
N ALA A 66 7.35 -9.30 -10.87
CA ALA A 66 8.18 -9.95 -11.88
C ALA A 66 7.38 -11.00 -12.67
N GLY A 67 6.59 -11.81 -11.97
CA GLY A 67 5.68 -12.78 -12.61
C GLY A 67 4.65 -12.10 -13.51
N LEU A 68 4.08 -10.98 -13.06
CA LEU A 68 3.13 -10.18 -13.85
C LEU A 68 3.77 -9.58 -15.10
N SER A 69 5.03 -9.13 -15.02
CA SER A 69 5.77 -8.55 -16.14
C SER A 69 6.02 -9.52 -17.30
N GLY A 70 6.02 -10.83 -17.01
CA GLY A 70 6.20 -11.88 -18.01
C GLY A 70 4.92 -12.31 -18.73
N ARG A 71 3.76 -11.72 -18.42
CA ARG A 71 2.47 -12.14 -18.98
C ARG A 71 2.08 -11.37 -20.23
N PRO A 72 1.35 -12.00 -21.17
CA PRO A 72 0.80 -11.31 -22.33
C PRO A 72 -0.27 -10.29 -21.92
N SER A 73 -0.30 -9.15 -22.63
CA SER A 73 -1.15 -7.98 -22.35
C SER A 73 -2.59 -8.09 -22.86
N ASP A 74 -2.94 -9.16 -23.58
CA ASP A 74 -4.13 -9.17 -24.43
C ASP A 74 -5.20 -10.18 -23.98
N GLY A 75 -6.46 -9.88 -24.29
CA GLY A 75 -7.60 -10.78 -24.10
C GLY A 75 -8.03 -10.98 -22.64
N ALA A 76 -8.49 -12.19 -22.31
CA ALA A 76 -8.97 -12.51 -20.96
C ALA A 76 -7.88 -12.44 -19.88
N ALA A 77 -6.61 -12.59 -20.28
CA ALA A 77 -5.45 -12.46 -19.39
C ALA A 77 -5.26 -11.02 -18.88
N ALA A 78 -5.67 -10.02 -19.67
CA ALA A 78 -5.56 -8.60 -19.30
C ALA A 78 -6.38 -8.25 -18.05
N GLY A 79 -7.59 -8.80 -17.92
CA GLY A 79 -8.46 -8.56 -16.75
C GLY A 79 -7.89 -9.16 -15.46
N ILE A 80 -7.29 -10.35 -15.56
CA ILE A 80 -6.60 -10.99 -14.44
C ILE A 80 -5.34 -10.19 -14.06
N ALA A 81 -4.56 -9.76 -15.06
CA ALA A 81 -3.35 -8.97 -14.85
C ALA A 81 -3.68 -7.61 -14.18
N ALA A 82 -4.74 -6.92 -14.63
CA ALA A 82 -5.20 -5.67 -14.02
C ALA A 82 -5.65 -5.88 -12.57
N HIS A 83 -6.36 -6.97 -12.29
CA HIS A 83 -6.79 -7.33 -10.92
C HIS A 83 -5.59 -7.58 -10.01
N GLU A 84 -4.61 -8.35 -10.47
CA GLU A 84 -3.39 -8.61 -9.70
C GLU A 84 -2.60 -7.33 -9.46
N GLN A 85 -2.41 -6.48 -10.48
CA GLN A 85 -1.76 -5.18 -10.34
C GLN A 85 -2.47 -4.30 -9.31
N PHE A 86 -3.81 -4.29 -9.32
CA PHE A 86 -4.60 -3.54 -8.35
C PHE A 86 -4.34 -3.98 -6.91
N LEU A 87 -4.35 -5.29 -6.64
CA LEU A 87 -4.05 -5.82 -5.31
C LEU A 87 -2.60 -5.57 -4.90
N PHE A 88 -1.63 -5.84 -5.78
CA PHE A 88 -0.22 -5.62 -5.49
C PHE A 88 0.09 -4.14 -5.26
N GLY A 89 -0.55 -3.24 -6.01
CA GLY A 89 -0.36 -1.80 -5.87
C GLY A 89 -0.83 -1.29 -4.51
N ALA A 90 -1.94 -1.84 -4.00
CA ALA A 90 -2.43 -1.50 -2.67
C ALA A 90 -1.46 -1.94 -1.57
N VAL A 91 -0.95 -3.19 -1.64
CA VAL A 91 0.05 -3.71 -0.69
C VAL A 91 1.37 -2.94 -0.81
N PHE A 92 1.79 -2.58 -2.02
CA PHE A 92 3.00 -1.78 -2.26
C PHE A 92 2.89 -0.39 -1.62
N GLY A 93 1.73 0.27 -1.74
CA GLY A 93 1.45 1.53 -1.05
C GLY A 93 1.58 1.39 0.46
N LEU A 94 0.97 0.35 1.05
CA LEU A 94 1.05 0.08 2.49
C LEU A 94 2.48 -0.22 2.96
N ALA A 95 3.23 -1.03 2.22
CA ALA A 95 4.62 -1.35 2.53
C ALA A 95 5.54 -0.12 2.43
N SER A 96 5.29 0.76 1.46
CA SER A 96 6.01 2.04 1.34
C SER A 96 5.76 2.95 2.54
N LEU A 97 4.53 2.97 3.07
CA LEU A 97 4.22 3.69 4.31
C LEU A 97 4.96 3.12 5.52
N LEU A 98 5.10 1.80 5.61
CA LEU A 98 5.90 1.16 6.67
C LEU A 98 7.36 1.60 6.63
N LEU A 99 7.95 1.76 5.44
CA LEU A 99 9.33 2.23 5.32
C LEU A 99 9.50 3.65 5.87
N LEU A 100 8.61 4.57 5.48
CA LEU A 100 8.62 5.93 6.00
C LEU A 100 8.45 5.94 7.53
N PHE A 101 7.63 5.02 8.02
CA PHE A 101 7.34 4.90 9.43
C PHE A 101 8.50 4.32 10.24
N GLY A 102 9.15 3.26 9.75
CA GLY A 102 10.37 2.71 10.33
C GLY A 102 11.52 3.71 10.31
N LEU A 103 11.65 4.48 9.22
CA LEU A 103 12.71 5.49 9.09
C LEU A 103 12.59 6.58 10.16
N ARG A 104 11.37 7.05 10.42
CA ARG A 104 11.10 8.02 11.50
C ARG A 104 11.52 7.47 12.87
N ALA A 105 11.25 6.18 13.11
CA ALA A 105 11.56 5.54 14.38
C ALA A 105 13.08 5.34 14.59
N VAL A 106 13.83 5.01 13.54
CA VAL A 106 15.30 4.96 13.57
C VAL A 106 15.91 6.34 13.80
N ILE A 107 15.42 7.39 13.13
CA ILE A 107 15.94 8.75 13.34
C ILE A 107 15.66 9.23 14.78
N LYS A 108 14.61 8.73 15.43
CA LYS A 108 14.30 9.06 16.83
C LYS A 108 15.31 8.45 17.81
N SER A 109 15.90 7.29 17.50
CA SER A 109 16.82 6.58 18.40
C SER A 109 18.28 7.01 18.29
N TYR A 110 18.70 7.77 17.28
CA TYR A 110 20.08 8.27 17.21
C TYR A 110 20.27 9.52 18.09
N GLY A 111 20.58 9.29 19.38
CA GLY A 111 20.65 10.32 20.44
C GLY A 111 21.64 11.47 20.20
N ALA A 112 22.80 11.21 19.57
CA ALA A 112 23.84 12.24 19.38
C ALA A 112 23.42 13.39 18.44
N ASN A 113 22.52 13.13 17.49
CA ASN A 113 22.05 14.11 16.51
C ASN A 113 20.53 14.34 16.56
N ALA A 114 19.84 13.81 17.57
CA ALA A 114 18.38 13.88 17.67
C ALA A 114 17.83 15.32 17.62
N VAL A 115 18.58 16.28 18.15
CA VAL A 115 18.24 17.72 18.11
C VAL A 115 18.34 18.27 16.69
N VAL A 116 19.39 17.92 15.94
CA VAL A 116 19.60 18.34 14.55
C VAL A 116 18.50 17.78 13.64
N PHE A 117 18.07 16.55 13.89
CA PHE A 117 17.02 15.89 13.11
C PHE A 117 15.59 16.16 13.60
N ALA A 118 15.38 17.04 14.60
CA ALA A 118 14.03 17.32 15.11
C ALA A 118 13.07 17.84 14.02
N SER A 119 13.49 18.82 13.23
CA SER A 119 12.71 19.36 12.11
C SER A 119 12.42 18.32 11.02
N ALA A 120 13.39 17.44 10.75
CA ALA A 120 13.23 16.34 9.81
C ALA A 120 12.22 15.30 10.34
N ARG A 121 12.22 14.99 11.64
CA ARG A 121 11.26 14.05 12.26
C ARG A 121 9.82 14.55 12.19
N ASP A 122 9.60 15.84 12.42
CA ASP A 122 8.27 16.45 12.36
C ASP A 122 7.72 16.45 10.94
N SER A 123 8.54 16.80 9.96
CA SER A 123 8.15 16.72 8.55
C SER A 123 7.90 15.27 8.11
N MET A 124 8.74 14.32 8.50
CA MET A 124 8.52 12.89 8.25
C MET A 124 7.24 12.37 8.89
N GLN A 125 6.84 12.88 10.06
CA GLN A 125 5.57 12.51 10.66
C GLN A 125 4.39 12.96 9.79
N VAL A 126 4.41 14.19 9.29
CA VAL A 126 3.37 14.70 8.39
C VAL A 126 3.36 13.91 7.09
N VAL A 127 4.53 13.63 6.51
CA VAL A 127 4.63 12.83 5.28
C VAL A 127 4.06 11.43 5.52
N THR A 128 4.44 10.75 6.59
CA THR A 128 4.01 9.36 6.84
C THR A 128 2.54 9.26 7.24
N ALA A 129 2.02 10.22 7.99
CA ALA A 129 0.67 10.15 8.54
C ALA A 129 -0.39 10.86 7.70
N LEU A 130 -0.01 11.71 6.73
CA LEU A 130 -0.94 12.48 5.92
C LEU A 130 -0.66 12.32 4.42
N LEU A 131 0.49 12.78 3.95
CA LEU A 131 0.77 12.86 2.51
C LEU A 131 0.93 11.47 1.88
N GLY A 132 1.67 10.58 2.53
CA GLY A 132 1.85 9.20 2.11
C GLY A 132 0.52 8.46 1.96
N PRO A 133 -0.35 8.44 2.98
CA PRO A 133 -1.67 7.83 2.89
C PRO A 133 -2.52 8.40 1.74
N ILE A 134 -2.49 9.72 1.51
CA ILE A 134 -3.19 10.35 0.37
C ILE A 134 -2.63 9.84 -0.97
N LEU A 135 -1.30 9.76 -1.10
CA LEU A 135 -0.65 9.23 -2.30
C LEU A 135 -0.99 7.75 -2.51
N ALA A 136 -0.96 6.94 -1.46
CA ALA A 136 -1.31 5.52 -1.52
C ALA A 136 -2.78 5.32 -1.95
N LEU A 137 -3.72 6.09 -1.39
CA LEU A 137 -5.13 6.07 -1.80
C LEU A 137 -5.33 6.52 -3.25
N SER A 138 -4.58 7.53 -3.69
CA SER A 138 -4.64 8.02 -5.07
C SER A 138 -4.13 6.98 -6.06
N LEU A 139 -3.05 6.27 -5.72
CA LEU A 139 -2.53 5.15 -6.51
C LEU A 139 -3.49 3.96 -6.53
N GLN A 140 -4.11 3.63 -5.40
CA GLN A 140 -5.14 2.58 -5.31
C GLN A 140 -6.33 2.89 -6.21
N PHE A 141 -6.81 4.14 -6.20
CA PHE A 141 -7.86 4.59 -7.11
C PHE A 141 -7.44 4.49 -8.57
N SER A 142 -6.21 4.92 -8.92
CA SER A 142 -5.69 4.80 -10.28
C SER A 142 -5.69 3.34 -10.76
N ASN A 143 -5.22 2.41 -9.93
CA ASN A 143 -5.21 0.99 -10.31
C ASN A 143 -6.63 0.40 -10.44
N ALA A 144 -7.57 0.86 -9.61
CA ALA A 144 -8.99 0.47 -9.73
C ALA A 144 -9.59 0.96 -11.06
N LEU A 145 -9.26 2.19 -11.48
CA LEU A 145 -9.68 2.70 -12.79
C LEU A 145 -9.14 1.86 -13.95
N ASP A 146 -7.92 1.34 -13.86
CA ASP A 146 -7.36 0.49 -14.91
C ASP A 146 -8.11 -0.85 -15.01
N LEU A 147 -8.51 -1.43 -13.86
CA LEU A 147 -9.35 -2.63 -13.84
C LEU A 147 -10.75 -2.38 -14.44
N GLU A 148 -11.38 -1.26 -14.08
CA GLU A 148 -12.68 -0.85 -14.63
C GLU A 148 -12.60 -0.60 -16.14
N ARG A 149 -11.52 0.01 -16.64
CA ARG A 149 -11.30 0.21 -18.08
C ARG A 149 -11.26 -1.11 -18.83
N VAL A 150 -10.48 -2.08 -18.36
CA VAL A 150 -10.39 -3.41 -18.99
C VAL A 150 -11.77 -4.09 -18.99
N ARG A 151 -12.54 -3.96 -17.91
CA ARG A 151 -13.91 -4.50 -17.83
C ARG A 151 -14.84 -3.86 -18.85
N LEU A 152 -14.76 -2.55 -19.05
CA LEU A 152 -15.58 -1.84 -20.03
C LEU A 152 -15.22 -2.21 -21.46
N GLU A 153 -13.93 -2.35 -21.78
CA GLU A 153 -13.46 -2.82 -23.09
C GLU A 153 -13.97 -4.23 -23.40
N GLN A 154 -13.95 -5.14 -22.42
CA GLN A 154 -14.49 -6.49 -22.55
C GLN A 154 -16.02 -6.53 -22.63
N SER A 155 -16.71 -5.51 -22.11
CA SER A 155 -18.18 -5.44 -22.05
C SER A 155 -18.81 -4.63 -23.19
N ALA A 156 -18.02 -4.15 -24.16
CA ALA A 156 -18.44 -3.22 -25.22
C ALA A 156 -19.58 -3.71 -26.14
N GLY A 157 -20.02 -4.98 -26.03
CA GLY A 157 -21.21 -5.51 -26.69
C GLY A 157 -22.51 -5.41 -25.87
N SER A 158 -22.45 -4.98 -24.60
CA SER A 158 -23.59 -4.84 -23.70
C SER A 158 -23.80 -3.35 -23.34
N THR A 159 -25.06 -2.93 -23.20
CA THR A 159 -25.42 -1.56 -22.84
C THR A 159 -24.84 -1.20 -21.47
N ALA A 160 -23.64 -0.61 -21.45
CA ALA A 160 -23.02 -0.11 -20.24
C ALA A 160 -23.96 0.91 -19.57
N SER A 161 -24.30 0.69 -18.30
CA SER A 161 -25.11 1.64 -17.53
C SER A 161 -24.27 2.89 -17.27
N CYS A 162 -24.40 3.90 -18.13
CA CYS A 162 -23.78 5.20 -17.94
C CYS A 162 -24.41 5.88 -16.73
N GLY A 163 -23.60 6.26 -15.74
CA GLY A 163 -24.02 7.07 -14.61
C GLY A 163 -24.14 8.56 -15.00
N PRO A 164 -24.32 9.44 -14.00
CA PRO A 164 -24.39 10.89 -14.21
C PRO A 164 -23.15 11.39 -14.98
N GLY A 165 -23.37 12.23 -16.00
CA GLY A 165 -22.30 12.83 -16.80
C GLY A 165 -21.61 11.90 -17.80
N GLY A 166 -22.17 10.72 -18.09
CA GLY A 166 -21.59 9.77 -19.04
C GLY A 166 -20.42 8.95 -18.47
N ILE A 167 -20.18 9.04 -17.17
CA ILE A 167 -19.14 8.29 -16.47
C ILE A 167 -19.76 6.96 -15.95
N PRO A 168 -19.07 5.81 -16.12
CA PRO A 168 -19.53 4.52 -15.59
C PRO A 168 -19.81 4.56 -14.08
N SER A 169 -20.85 3.86 -13.64
CA SER A 169 -21.22 3.81 -12.22
C SER A 169 -20.13 3.23 -11.31
N GLY A 170 -19.34 2.26 -11.80
CA GLY A 170 -18.20 1.70 -11.06
C GLY A 170 -17.13 2.74 -10.72
N VAL A 171 -16.84 3.64 -11.65
CA VAL A 171 -15.92 4.78 -11.44
C VAL A 171 -16.41 5.68 -10.31
N TRP A 172 -17.71 6.01 -10.28
CA TRP A 172 -18.29 6.84 -9.22
C TRP A 172 -18.20 6.18 -7.84
N ILE A 173 -18.43 4.87 -7.75
CA ILE A 173 -18.29 4.12 -6.50
C ILE A 173 -16.85 4.16 -6.00
N ASN A 174 -15.88 3.85 -6.87
CA ASN A 174 -14.46 3.89 -6.52
C ASN A 174 -13.99 5.28 -6.09
N LEU A 175 -14.47 6.32 -6.79
CA LEU A 175 -14.17 7.71 -6.45
C LEU A 175 -14.72 8.04 -5.05
N THR A 176 -15.95 7.63 -4.77
CA THR A 176 -16.60 7.86 -3.47
C THR A 176 -15.83 7.18 -2.34
N ILE A 177 -15.45 5.92 -2.49
CA ILE A 177 -14.64 5.17 -1.51
C ILE A 177 -13.31 5.89 -1.25
N SER A 178 -12.64 6.34 -2.32
CA SER A 178 -11.34 7.01 -2.24
C SER A 178 -11.45 8.37 -1.55
N VAL A 179 -12.46 9.17 -1.91
CA VAL A 179 -12.72 10.49 -1.29
C VAL A 179 -13.05 10.33 0.19
N ILE A 180 -13.91 9.38 0.57
CA ILE A 180 -14.25 9.12 1.97
C ILE A 180 -12.98 8.73 2.75
N SER A 181 -12.13 7.87 2.18
CA SER A 181 -10.88 7.45 2.82
C SER A 181 -9.91 8.63 2.99
N ILE A 182 -9.78 9.49 1.99
CA ILE A 182 -8.96 10.72 2.08
C ILE A 182 -9.52 11.66 3.15
N LEU A 183 -10.84 11.88 3.17
CA LEU A 183 -11.49 12.70 4.20
C LEU A 183 -11.24 12.13 5.60
N ALA A 184 -11.27 10.81 5.78
CA ALA A 184 -10.93 10.18 7.05
C ALA A 184 -9.48 10.47 7.47
N VAL A 185 -8.51 10.38 6.55
CA VAL A 185 -7.11 10.77 6.81
C VAL A 185 -6.99 12.25 7.21
N LEU A 186 -7.69 13.15 6.51
CA LEU A 186 -7.70 14.58 6.82
C LEU A 186 -8.32 14.86 8.20
N ILE A 187 -9.44 14.20 8.52
CA ILE A 187 -10.10 14.29 9.82
C ILE A 187 -9.15 13.82 10.93
N LEU A 188 -8.44 12.70 10.75
CA LEU A 188 -7.43 12.24 11.70
C LEU A 188 -6.30 13.26 11.89
N ALA A 189 -5.88 13.95 10.83
CA ALA A 189 -4.88 15.01 10.91
C ALA A 189 -5.37 16.27 11.63
N VAL A 190 -6.68 16.57 11.61
CA VAL A 190 -7.29 17.67 12.38
C VAL A 190 -7.43 17.28 13.85
N PHE A 191 -7.95 16.08 14.14
CA PHE A 191 -8.19 15.59 15.51
C PHE A 191 -6.98 14.89 16.13
N ARG A 192 -5.80 15.12 15.56
CA ARG A 192 -4.54 14.44 15.83
C ARG A 192 -4.11 14.50 17.30
N ARG A 193 -4.48 15.58 18.01
CA ARG A 193 -4.19 15.80 19.44
C ARG A 193 -5.08 14.96 20.38
N ARG A 194 -6.19 14.41 19.89
CA ARG A 194 -7.13 13.58 20.67
C ARG A 194 -6.84 12.09 20.57
N LEU A 195 -5.91 11.68 19.70
CA LEU A 195 -5.53 10.28 19.55
C LEU A 195 -4.67 9.85 20.73
N HIS A 196 -5.04 8.77 21.40
CA HIS A 196 -4.24 8.18 22.46
C HIS A 196 -2.88 7.72 21.91
N GLN A 197 -1.81 8.01 22.65
CA GLN A 197 -0.49 7.51 22.33
C GLN A 197 -0.48 5.98 22.52
N ASN A 198 -0.09 5.27 21.47
CA ASN A 198 0.05 3.82 21.51
C ASN A 198 1.38 3.43 20.89
N VAL A 199 2.34 3.09 21.76
CA VAL A 199 3.71 2.75 21.38
C VAL A 199 3.78 1.45 20.57
N GLY A 200 2.83 0.51 20.77
CA GLY A 200 2.80 -0.77 20.07
C GLY A 200 1.99 -0.80 18.76
N ALA A 201 1.24 0.26 18.44
CA ALA A 201 0.49 0.36 17.18
C ALA A 201 1.39 0.13 15.93
N PRO A 202 2.63 0.64 15.86
CA PRO A 202 3.57 0.34 14.80
C PRO A 202 3.76 -1.13 14.42
N ALA A 203 4.17 -1.94 15.39
CA ALA A 203 4.50 -3.33 15.15
C ALA A 203 3.26 -4.12 14.75
N ILE A 204 2.09 -3.77 15.31
CA ILE A 204 0.81 -4.41 14.99
C ILE A 204 0.42 -4.11 13.54
N VAL A 205 0.48 -2.85 13.12
CA VAL A 205 0.16 -2.46 11.74
C VAL A 205 1.13 -3.08 10.76
N ALA A 206 2.43 -3.11 11.07
CA ALA A 206 3.44 -3.73 10.21
C ALA A 206 3.18 -5.23 9.98
N LYS A 207 2.89 -5.97 11.06
CA LYS A 207 2.49 -7.38 10.97
C LYS A 207 1.22 -7.55 10.15
N GLY A 208 0.23 -6.68 10.34
CA GLY A 208 -1.02 -6.67 9.58
C GLY A 208 -0.77 -6.50 8.07
N VAL A 209 0.05 -5.53 7.67
CA VAL A 209 0.41 -5.30 6.27
C VAL A 209 1.13 -6.50 5.67
N LEU A 210 2.07 -7.13 6.40
CA LEU A 210 2.72 -8.36 5.94
C LEU A 210 1.70 -9.49 5.71
N VAL A 211 0.80 -9.72 6.68
CA VAL A 211 -0.26 -10.73 6.57
C VAL A 211 -1.15 -10.46 5.36
N VAL A 212 -1.52 -9.20 5.13
CA VAL A 212 -2.31 -8.81 3.94
C VAL A 212 -1.53 -9.08 2.66
N GLY A 213 -0.23 -8.78 2.59
CA GLY A 213 0.61 -9.08 1.43
C GLY A 213 0.72 -10.58 1.15
N VAL A 214 0.88 -11.40 2.18
CA VAL A 214 0.87 -12.86 2.07
C VAL A 214 -0.51 -13.36 1.62
N ALA A 215 -1.60 -12.86 2.20
CA ALA A 215 -2.96 -13.24 1.82
C ALA A 215 -3.28 -12.89 0.36
N VAL A 216 -2.86 -11.70 -0.09
CA VAL A 216 -2.96 -11.29 -1.50
C VAL A 216 -2.17 -12.25 -2.38
N THR A 217 -0.95 -12.60 -2.00
CA THR A 217 -0.12 -13.55 -2.76
C THR A 217 -0.78 -14.93 -2.86
N VAL A 218 -1.28 -15.46 -1.74
CA VAL A 218 -2.01 -16.73 -1.73
C VAL A 218 -3.27 -16.65 -2.60
N TRP A 219 -4.00 -15.55 -2.54
CA TRP A 219 -5.17 -15.31 -3.40
C TRP A 219 -4.79 -15.33 -4.88
N THR A 220 -3.77 -14.58 -5.28
CA THR A 220 -3.35 -14.48 -6.68
C THR A 220 -2.70 -15.76 -7.21
N SER A 221 -2.01 -16.53 -6.35
CA SER A 221 -1.33 -17.76 -6.77
C SER A 221 -2.23 -18.99 -6.76
N PHE A 222 -3.22 -19.06 -5.88
CA PHE A 222 -4.07 -20.25 -5.73
C PHE A 222 -5.53 -20.03 -6.11
N ALA A 223 -6.16 -18.95 -5.65
CA ALA A 223 -7.58 -18.73 -5.89
C ALA A 223 -7.85 -18.22 -7.30
N VAL A 224 -7.09 -17.22 -7.76
CA VAL A 224 -7.28 -16.60 -9.08
C VAL A 224 -7.19 -17.62 -10.23
N PRO A 225 -6.23 -18.56 -10.28
CA PRO A 225 -6.18 -19.56 -11.35
C PRO A 225 -7.35 -20.55 -11.36
N LEU A 226 -8.04 -20.72 -10.23
CA LEU A 226 -9.13 -21.69 -10.05
C LEU A 226 -10.51 -21.06 -10.25
N LEU A 227 -10.60 -19.72 -10.26
CA LEU A 227 -11.86 -18.99 -10.35
C LEU A 227 -12.11 -18.47 -11.77
N PRO A 228 -13.37 -18.37 -12.20
CA PRO A 228 -13.69 -17.71 -13.48
C PRO A 228 -13.29 -16.24 -13.44
N GLY A 229 -12.70 -15.75 -14.55
CA GLY A 229 -12.22 -14.36 -14.65
C GLY A 229 -13.30 -13.29 -14.38
N SER A 230 -14.57 -13.60 -14.64
CA SER A 230 -15.70 -12.73 -14.33
C SER A 230 -15.94 -12.49 -12.83
N TYR A 231 -15.57 -13.46 -11.98
CA TYR A 231 -15.60 -13.30 -10.52
C TYR A 231 -14.38 -12.54 -10.01
N VAL A 232 -13.21 -12.84 -10.57
CA VAL A 232 -11.94 -12.24 -10.16
C VAL A 232 -11.90 -10.75 -10.52
N ALA A 233 -12.13 -10.43 -11.79
CA ALA A 233 -12.16 -9.06 -12.30
C ALA A 233 -13.55 -8.41 -12.14
N GLY A 234 -14.37 -8.87 -11.19
CA GLY A 234 -15.73 -8.39 -10.97
C GLY A 234 -15.78 -7.07 -10.19
N ALA A 235 -16.76 -6.21 -10.50
CA ALA A 235 -16.92 -4.90 -9.85
C ALA A 235 -17.12 -5.00 -8.34
N VAL A 236 -17.88 -6.01 -7.87
CA VAL A 236 -18.11 -6.23 -6.45
C VAL A 236 -16.80 -6.50 -5.70
N PHE A 237 -15.93 -7.35 -6.26
CA PHE A 237 -14.64 -7.64 -5.66
C PHE A 237 -13.79 -6.37 -5.58
N GLU A 238 -13.69 -5.64 -6.68
CA GLU A 238 -12.93 -4.40 -6.78
C GLU A 238 -13.36 -3.37 -5.72
N HIS A 239 -14.66 -3.08 -5.61
CA HIS A 239 -15.16 -2.10 -4.64
C HIS A 239 -14.90 -2.53 -3.20
N VAL A 240 -15.09 -3.82 -2.89
CA VAL A 240 -14.83 -4.37 -1.54
C VAL A 240 -13.34 -4.30 -1.22
N ALA A 241 -12.49 -4.72 -2.14
CA ALA A 241 -11.04 -4.66 -1.96
C ALA A 241 -10.55 -3.23 -1.80
N LEU A 242 -11.02 -2.29 -2.63
CA LEU A 242 -10.67 -0.87 -2.53
C LEU A 242 -11.09 -0.29 -1.17
N LEU A 243 -12.28 -0.64 -0.68
CA LEU A 243 -12.74 -0.23 0.65
C LEU A 243 -11.83 -0.79 1.75
N VAL A 244 -11.49 -2.07 1.70
CA VAL A 244 -10.62 -2.73 2.68
C VAL A 244 -9.23 -2.09 2.70
N PHE A 245 -8.62 -1.85 1.54
CA PHE A 245 -7.31 -1.18 1.46
C PHE A 245 -7.38 0.29 1.84
N GLY A 246 -8.50 0.97 1.55
CA GLY A 246 -8.78 2.32 2.02
C GLY A 246 -8.77 2.40 3.54
N VAL A 247 -9.51 1.49 4.20
CA VAL A 247 -9.53 1.36 5.66
C VAL A 247 -8.14 1.03 6.21
N ALA A 248 -7.42 0.08 5.62
CA ALA A 248 -6.07 -0.26 6.04
C ALA A 248 -5.12 0.95 5.97
N THR A 249 -5.23 1.77 4.93
CA THR A 249 -4.43 2.99 4.76
C THR A 249 -4.78 4.04 5.81
N VAL A 250 -6.06 4.20 6.15
CA VAL A 250 -6.53 5.07 7.25
C VAL A 250 -6.00 4.57 8.60
N VAL A 251 -5.99 3.26 8.83
CA VAL A 251 -5.43 2.66 10.06
C VAL A 251 -3.93 2.92 10.18
N VAL A 252 -3.17 2.81 9.09
CA VAL A 252 -1.74 3.14 9.06
C VAL A 252 -1.52 4.63 9.38
N SER A 253 -2.33 5.53 8.80
CA SER A 253 -2.31 6.96 9.12
C SER A 253 -2.59 7.21 10.61
N ALA A 254 -3.60 6.55 11.17
CA ALA A 254 -3.95 6.66 12.59
C ALA A 254 -2.80 6.17 13.49
N ALA A 255 -2.18 5.04 13.16
CA ALA A 255 -1.03 4.51 13.89
C ALA A 255 0.19 5.44 13.80
N ALA A 256 0.42 6.04 12.63
CA ALA A 256 1.49 7.02 12.46
C ALA A 256 1.28 8.27 13.32
N TRP A 257 0.02 8.66 13.48
CA TRP A 257 -0.40 9.73 14.37
C TRP A 257 -0.44 9.33 15.86
N SER A 258 -0.57 8.07 16.24
CA SER A 258 -0.54 7.63 17.64
C SER A 258 0.88 7.42 18.16
N ALA A 259 1.85 7.16 17.27
CA ALA A 259 3.26 6.97 17.61
C ALA A 259 4.05 8.29 17.73
N ARG A 260 3.44 9.36 18.29
CA ARG A 260 4.14 10.64 18.52
C ARG A 260 5.04 10.52 19.74
#